data_AF-A0A3G9IUS3-F1
#
_entry.id   AF-A0A3G9IUS3-F1
#
_cell.length_a   1.000
_cell.length_b   1.000
_cell.length_c   1.000
_cell.angle_alpha   90.00
_cell.angle_beta   90.00
_cell.angle_gamma   90.00
#
_symmetry.space_group_name_H-M   'P 1'
#
loop_
_entity.id
_entity.type
_entity.pdbx_description
1 polymer ?
#
loop_
_entity_poly.entity_id
_entity_poly.type
_entity_poly.pdbx_seq_one_letter_code
_entity_poly.pdbx_strand_id
1 'polypeptide(L)'
;MNPVNKLSDAAKVLIGSHRADFLMALGMLSGADMNEYKQNSFTDVSSTSAAMPYIEWAVQNKIVQGIGNNKFAPDSPITREQMAVMMAIGGTILFYRGSLIRNAGGLLKSK
;
A
#
# COMPACT_ATOMS: atom_id res chain seq x y z
N MET A 1 -2.23 6.58 19.38
CA MET A 1 -2.68 5.23 18.92
C MET A 1 -1.49 4.29 19.02
N ASN A 2 -1.60 3.20 19.78
CA ASN A 2 -0.47 2.35 20.19
C ASN A 2 0.00 1.43 19.03
N PRO A 3 1.31 1.34 18.71
CA PRO A 3 1.83 0.53 17.59
C PRO A 3 1.43 -0.96 17.62
N VAL A 4 1.19 -1.54 18.80
CA VAL A 4 0.80 -2.96 18.95
C VAL A 4 -0.61 -3.25 18.38
N ASN A 5 -1.50 -2.26 18.35
CA ASN A 5 -2.86 -2.44 17.86
C ASN A 5 -2.94 -2.46 16.32
N LYS A 6 -1.97 -1.84 15.63
CA LYS A 6 -1.94 -1.78 14.16
C LYS A 6 -1.74 -3.15 13.52
N LEU A 7 -0.96 -4.02 14.16
CA LEU A 7 -0.64 -5.36 13.65
C LEU A 7 -1.84 -6.32 13.82
N SER A 8 -2.58 -6.24 14.92
CA SER A 8 -3.77 -7.08 15.13
C SER A 8 -4.95 -6.64 14.27
N ASP A 9 -5.11 -5.35 14.02
CA ASP A 9 -6.11 -4.83 13.08
C ASP A 9 -5.77 -5.19 11.62
N ALA A 10 -4.49 -5.16 11.24
CA ALA A 10 -4.03 -5.65 9.94
C ALA A 10 -4.22 -7.17 9.76
N ALA A 11 -4.09 -7.96 10.84
CA ALA A 11 -4.28 -9.41 10.79
C ALA A 11 -5.75 -9.83 10.63
N LYS A 12 -6.70 -9.07 11.20
CA LYS A 12 -8.15 -9.32 11.00
C LYS A 12 -8.59 -9.09 9.55
N VAL A 13 -7.91 -8.19 8.84
CA VAL A 13 -8.10 -7.86 7.42
C VAL A 13 -7.60 -8.98 6.49
N LEU A 14 -6.73 -9.88 6.97
CA LEU A 14 -6.13 -10.95 6.16
C LEU A 14 -6.98 -12.23 6.03
N ILE A 15 -8.09 -12.37 6.77
CA ILE A 15 -8.89 -13.59 6.76
C ILE A 15 -10.02 -13.42 5.72
N GLY A 16 -9.72 -13.79 4.48
CA GLY A 16 -10.60 -13.63 3.31
C GLY A 16 -10.23 -12.43 2.41
N SER A 17 -8.97 -12.01 2.44
CA SER A 17 -8.52 -10.69 1.97
C SER A 17 -8.91 -10.41 0.53
N HIS A 18 -9.73 -9.38 0.35
CA HIS A 18 -9.97 -8.81 -0.96
C HIS A 18 -8.72 -8.01 -1.40
N ARG A 19 -8.61 -7.69 -2.69
CA ARG A 19 -7.44 -6.97 -3.23
C ARG A 19 -7.14 -5.67 -2.48
N ALA A 20 -8.16 -4.92 -2.08
CA ALA A 20 -8.00 -3.66 -1.35
C ALA A 20 -7.39 -3.85 0.05
N ASP A 21 -7.87 -4.84 0.79
CA ASP A 21 -7.45 -5.19 2.15
C ASP A 21 -5.93 -5.44 2.22
N PHE A 22 -5.41 -6.17 1.24
CA PHE A 22 -3.99 -6.49 1.15
C PHE A 22 -3.13 -5.24 0.88
N LEU A 23 -3.60 -4.34 0.02
CA LEU A 23 -2.90 -3.09 -0.27
C LEU A 23 -2.92 -2.11 0.90
N MET A 24 -4.01 -2.08 1.67
CA MET A 24 -4.06 -1.32 2.91
C MET A 24 -2.96 -1.78 3.87
N ALA A 25 -2.81 -3.09 4.06
CA ALA A 25 -1.75 -3.63 4.91
C ALA A 25 -0.35 -3.24 4.41
N LEU A 26 -0.08 -3.37 3.10
CA LEU A 26 1.20 -2.97 2.51
C LEU A 26 1.47 -1.47 2.66
N GLY A 27 0.49 -0.61 2.39
CA GLY A 27 0.66 0.83 2.52
C GLY A 27 0.85 1.26 3.98
N MET A 28 0.15 0.62 4.94
CA MET A 28 0.40 0.86 6.37
C MET A 28 1.82 0.45 6.78
N LEU A 29 2.31 -0.70 6.30
CA LEU A 29 3.69 -1.15 6.54
C LEU A 29 4.72 -0.24 5.87
N SER A 30 4.34 0.44 4.79
CA SER A 30 5.27 1.29 4.04
C SER A 30 5.67 2.58 4.76
N GLY A 31 4.86 3.03 5.72
CA GLY A 31 5.02 4.33 6.35
C GLY A 31 4.84 5.52 5.39
N ALA A 32 4.29 5.31 4.19
CA ALA A 32 3.97 6.41 3.28
C ALA A 32 2.87 7.32 3.86
N ASP A 33 2.90 8.60 3.50
CA ASP A 33 1.86 9.53 3.86
C ASP A 33 0.67 9.39 2.90
N MET A 34 -0.44 8.84 3.40
CA MET A 34 -1.65 8.63 2.61
C MET A 34 -2.30 9.95 2.17
N ASN A 35 -1.93 11.08 2.75
CA ASN A 35 -2.37 12.40 2.30
C ASN A 35 -1.83 12.78 0.91
N GLU A 36 -0.79 12.12 0.41
CA GLU A 36 -0.28 12.36 -0.95
C GLU A 36 -1.17 11.73 -2.04
N TYR A 37 -2.07 10.81 -1.65
CA TYR A 37 -2.84 9.95 -2.58
C TYR A 37 -4.34 10.25 -2.49
N LYS A 38 -4.76 11.44 -2.93
CA LYS A 38 -6.16 11.91 -2.81
C LYS A 38 -7.00 11.76 -4.08
N GLN A 39 -6.37 11.55 -5.23
CA GLN A 39 -7.06 11.47 -6.51
C GLN A 39 -7.61 10.07 -6.73
N ASN A 40 -8.93 9.93 -6.84
CA ASN A 40 -9.55 8.65 -7.16
C ASN A 40 -9.53 8.41 -8.68
N SER A 41 -8.84 7.36 -9.10
CA SER A 41 -8.67 6.95 -10.49
C SER A 41 -9.69 5.89 -10.93
N PHE A 42 -10.48 5.33 -10.00
CA PHE A 42 -11.32 4.16 -10.24
C PHE A 42 -12.80 4.43 -9.95
N THR A 43 -13.65 3.99 -10.87
CA THR A 43 -15.11 4.18 -10.83
C THR A 43 -15.82 3.27 -9.84
N ASP A 44 -15.20 2.13 -9.50
CA ASP A 44 -15.71 1.14 -8.55
C ASP A 44 -15.05 1.26 -7.16
N VAL A 45 -14.34 2.35 -6.91
CA VAL A 45 -13.78 2.71 -5.60
C VAL A 45 -14.46 3.98 -5.14
N SER A 46 -15.09 3.94 -3.95
CA SER A 46 -15.65 5.16 -3.35
C SER A 46 -14.55 6.14 -2.99
N SER A 47 -14.71 7.43 -3.30
CA SER A 47 -13.79 8.50 -2.90
C SER A 47 -13.68 8.68 -1.38
N THR A 48 -14.67 8.19 -0.63
CA THR A 48 -14.69 8.19 0.83
C THR A 48 -14.21 6.88 1.45
N SER A 49 -13.85 5.88 0.63
CA SER A 49 -13.34 4.60 1.13
C SER A 49 -11.98 4.80 1.80
N ALA A 50 -11.80 4.17 2.96
CA ALA A 50 -10.50 4.12 3.63
C ALA A 50 -9.44 3.42 2.78
N ALA A 51 -9.82 2.53 1.86
CA ALA A 51 -8.90 1.83 0.97
C ALA A 51 -8.43 2.69 -0.22
N MET A 52 -9.18 3.73 -0.60
CA MET A 52 -8.90 4.56 -1.78
C MET A 52 -7.46 5.09 -1.82
N PRO A 53 -6.93 5.78 -0.79
CA PRO A 53 -5.57 6.30 -0.84
C PRO A 53 -4.51 5.20 -0.93
N TYR A 54 -4.77 4.01 -0.36
CA TYR A 54 -3.85 2.87 -0.43
C TYR A 54 -3.83 2.22 -1.81
N ILE A 55 -4.99 2.16 -2.49
CA ILE A 55 -5.10 1.69 -3.87
C ILE A 55 -4.33 2.63 -4.80
N GLU A 56 -4.53 3.94 -4.65
CA GLU A 56 -3.83 4.96 -5.44
C GLU A 56 -2.32 4.94 -5.19
N TRP A 57 -1.91 4.83 -3.92
CA TRP A 57 -0.50 4.63 -3.57
C TRP A 57 0.09 3.43 -4.31
N ALA A 58 -0.59 2.29 -4.27
CA ALA A 58 -0.09 1.06 -4.88
C ALA A 58 0.00 1.17 -6.40
N VAL A 59 -0.96 1.84 -7.04
CA VAL A 59 -0.98 2.06 -8.50
C VAL A 59 0.13 3.02 -8.93
N GLN A 60 0.29 4.16 -8.25
CA GLN A 60 1.34 5.13 -8.55
C GLN A 60 2.75 4.54 -8.35
N ASN A 61 2.90 3.67 -7.36
CA ASN A 61 4.15 2.95 -7.10
C ASN A 61 4.31 1.68 -7.94
N LYS A 62 3.40 1.40 -8.89
CA LYS A 62 3.44 0.24 -9.80
C LYS A 62 3.44 -1.12 -9.08
N ILE A 63 2.92 -1.17 -7.85
CA ILE A 63 2.73 -2.41 -7.07
C ILE A 63 1.59 -3.24 -7.66
N VAL A 64 0.57 -2.57 -8.19
CA VAL A 64 -0.63 -3.18 -8.76
C VAL A 64 -1.20 -2.31 -9.88
N GLN A 65 -2.00 -2.92 -10.75
CA GLN A 65 -2.76 -2.22 -11.79
C GLN A 65 -4.25 -2.52 -11.63
N GLY A 66 -5.08 -1.63 -12.17
CA GLY A 66 -6.52 -1.87 -12.31
C GLY A 66 -6.83 -3.01 -13.28
N ILE A 67 -8.11 -3.37 -13.37
CA ILE A 67 -8.60 -4.46 -14.22
C ILE A 67 -9.10 -3.96 -15.60
N GLY A 68 -8.80 -2.70 -15.95
CA GLY A 68 -9.29 -2.03 -17.15
C GLY A 68 -10.62 -1.29 -16.93
N ASN A 69 -11.06 -0.54 -17.93
CA ASN A 69 -12.33 0.23 -17.91
C ASN A 69 -12.48 1.15 -16.68
N ASN A 70 -11.39 1.74 -16.20
CA ASN A 70 -11.33 2.55 -14.96
C ASN A 70 -11.88 1.81 -13.73
N LYS A 71 -11.63 0.50 -13.64
CA LYS A 71 -12.02 -0.34 -12.49
C LYS A 71 -10.81 -0.96 -11.80
N PHE A 72 -10.94 -1.17 -10.51
CA PHE A 72 -9.92 -1.79 -9.66
C PHE A 72 -10.32 -3.17 -9.12
N ALA A 73 -11.62 -3.37 -8.89
CA ALA A 73 -12.22 -4.49 -8.19
C ALA A 73 -11.70 -4.67 -6.75
N PRO A 74 -11.98 -3.70 -5.85
CA PRO A 74 -11.45 -3.69 -4.48
C PRO A 74 -11.87 -4.91 -3.67
N ASP A 75 -13.11 -5.35 -3.88
CA ASP A 75 -13.75 -6.49 -3.17
C ASP A 75 -13.56 -7.82 -3.92
N SER A 76 -12.66 -7.89 -4.91
CA SER A 76 -12.33 -9.18 -5.52
C SER A 76 -11.35 -9.97 -4.65
N PRO A 77 -11.52 -11.29 -4.52
CA PRO A 77 -10.57 -12.14 -3.81
C PRO A 77 -9.20 -12.04 -4.47
N ILE A 78 -8.15 -12.04 -3.64
CA ILE A 78 -6.77 -12.02 -4.11
C ILE A 78 -6.14 -13.43 -4.04
N THR A 79 -5.40 -13.82 -5.06
CA THR A 79 -4.68 -15.11 -5.04
C THR A 79 -3.33 -14.98 -4.32
N ARG A 80 -2.75 -16.11 -3.90
CA ARG A 80 -1.45 -16.13 -3.22
C ARG A 80 -0.33 -15.63 -4.12
N GLU A 81 -0.42 -15.92 -5.40
CA GLU A 81 0.53 -15.48 -6.43
C GLU A 81 0.46 -13.96 -6.59
N GLN A 82 -0.75 -13.40 -6.64
CA GLN A 82 -0.95 -11.95 -6.69
C GLN A 82 -0.40 -11.26 -5.44
N MET A 83 -0.65 -11.82 -4.26
CA MET A 83 -0.06 -11.31 -3.01
C MET A 83 1.46 -11.35 -3.06
N ALA A 84 2.07 -12.46 -3.51
CA ALA A 84 3.52 -12.61 -3.60
C ALA A 84 4.15 -11.55 -4.53
N VAL A 85 3.54 -11.30 -5.68
CA VAL A 85 4.01 -10.26 -6.62
C VAL A 85 3.93 -8.87 -5.97
N MET A 86 2.80 -8.53 -5.34
CA MET A 86 2.64 -7.25 -4.65
C MET A 86 3.64 -7.09 -3.49
N MET A 87 3.91 -8.15 -2.73
CA MET A 87 4.94 -8.13 -1.68
C MET A 87 6.34 -7.93 -2.25
N ALA A 88 6.69 -8.62 -3.34
CA ALA A 88 8.01 -8.51 -3.95
C ALA A 88 8.28 -7.09 -4.44
N ILE A 89 7.32 -6.47 -5.13
CA ILE A 89 7.43 -5.10 -5.64
C ILE A 89 7.39 -4.10 -4.49
N GLY A 90 6.41 -4.23 -3.58
CA GLY A 90 6.26 -3.36 -2.42
C GLY A 90 7.49 -3.39 -1.51
N GLY A 91 7.98 -4.58 -1.16
CA GLY A 91 9.18 -4.76 -0.34
C GLY A 91 10.41 -4.11 -0.95
N THR A 92 10.60 -4.22 -2.27
CA THR A 92 11.68 -3.56 -3.00
C THR A 92 11.66 -2.04 -2.77
N ILE A 93 10.49 -1.40 -2.85
CA ILE A 93 10.34 0.04 -2.59
C ILE A 93 10.72 0.39 -1.14
N LEU A 94 10.32 -0.44 -0.17
CA LEU A 94 10.64 -0.21 1.25
C LEU A 94 12.15 -0.30 1.53
N PHE A 95 12.82 -1.29 0.95
CA PHE A 95 14.26 -1.43 1.10
C PHE A 95 15.02 -0.25 0.48
N TYR A 96 14.62 0.21 -0.71
CA TYR A 96 15.24 1.38 -1.32
C TYR A 96 14.98 2.68 -0.54
N ARG A 97 13.74 2.94 -0.09
CA ARG A 97 13.45 4.13 0.73
C ARG A 97 14.23 4.12 2.05
N GLY A 98 14.34 2.97 2.71
CA GLY A 98 15.16 2.82 3.91
C GLY A 98 16.64 3.13 3.67
N SER A 99 17.20 2.70 2.53
CA SER A 99 18.59 3.01 2.16
C SER A 99 18.83 4.50 1.90
N LEU A 100 17.90 5.19 1.24
CA LEU A 100 18.00 6.62 0.94
C LEU A 100 17.92 7.48 2.22
N ILE A 101 16.99 7.17 3.12
CA ILE A 101 16.85 7.91 4.40
C ILE A 101 18.09 7.72 5.28
N ARG A 102 18.62 6.49 5.36
CA ARG A 102 19.85 6.21 6.13
C ARG A 102 21.06 6.94 5.58
N ASN A 103 21.22 7.00 4.25
CA ASN A 103 22.34 7.69 3.62
C ASN A 103 22.20 9.23 3.66
N ALA A 104 20.99 9.76 3.52
CA ALA A 104 20.72 11.21 3.65
C ALA A 104 20.99 11.73 5.08
N GLY A 105 20.65 10.95 6.11
CA GLY A 105 20.96 11.29 7.51
C GLY A 105 22.45 11.27 7.84
N GLY A 106 23.26 10.52 7.08
CA GLY A 106 24.72 10.50 7.19
C GLY A 106 25.41 11.74 6.63
N LEU A 107 24.83 12.36 5.60
CA LEU A 107 25.36 13.58 4.97
C LEU A 107 25.14 14.85 5.80
N LEU A 108 24.11 14.87 6.67
CA LEU A 108 23.81 16.03 7.52
C LEU A 108 24.63 16.06 8.83
N LYS A 109 25.34 14.98 9.19
CA LYS A 109 26.20 14.91 10.38
C LYS A 109 27.70 15.16 10.11
N SER A 110 28.04 15.57 8.89
CA SER A 110 29.42 15.91 8.49
C SER A 110 29.57 17.41 8.26
N LYS A 111 29.45 18.21 9.32
CA LYS A 111 30.07 19.54 9.44
C LYS A 111 30.34 19.84 10.90
#